data_AF-A0A7Y3U178-F1
#
_entry.id   AF-A0A7Y3U178-F1
#
_cell.length_a   1.000
_cell.length_b   1.000
_cell.length_c   1.000
_cell.angle_alpha   90.00
_cell.angle_beta   90.00
_cell.angle_gamma   90.00
#
_symmetry.space_group_name_H-M   'P 1'
#
loop_
_entity.id
_entity.type
_entity.pdbx_description
1 polymer ?
#
loop_
_entity_poly.entity_id
_entity_poly.type
_entity_poly.pdbx_seq_one_letter_code
_entity_poly.pdbx_strand_id
1 'polypeptide(L)'
;MELLLQEESRGAGNSFRDNVFSDKGIPLKNRLHPARPESVSLVQPKLANSPDANNCFVAIDFETADYGPDSACSVALVRVLNNRIIDKVHFLIRPPRRTFVFTYLHGISWKHVANEPTFGELWPHITEKLAGAEFIAAHNAAFDRSVFMACCQTAALPPPVLPFQCTVRLARKTWNLRHANLPSVCTYLGIPLKHHDAVSDAEACAGIVIASRLHMNS
;
A
#
# COMPACT_ATOMS: atom_id res chain seq x y z
N MET A 1 -1.79 1.73 -49.13
CA MET A 1 -2.77 0.69 -48.77
C MET A 1 -2.89 0.72 -47.24
N GLU A 2 -3.49 1.71 -46.58
CA GLU A 2 -4.78 2.40 -46.80
C GLU A 2 -5.96 1.44 -46.97
N LEU A 3 -7.09 1.84 -46.34
CA LEU A 3 -8.38 1.15 -46.08
C LEU A 3 -8.49 0.66 -44.62
N LEU A 4 -9.49 1.01 -43.80
CA LEU A 4 -10.69 1.86 -43.98
C LEU A 4 -11.30 2.13 -42.59
N LEU A 5 -11.54 3.40 -42.28
CA LEU A 5 -12.43 3.86 -41.21
C LEU A 5 -13.84 3.96 -41.77
N GLN A 6 -14.84 3.42 -41.07
CA GLN A 6 -16.25 3.81 -41.22
C GLN A 6 -16.95 3.73 -39.85
N GLU A 7 -17.30 4.90 -39.30
CA GLU A 7 -18.36 5.07 -38.31
C GLU A 7 -19.53 5.77 -39.00
N GLU A 8 -20.75 5.23 -38.86
CA GLU A 8 -22.00 5.89 -39.21
C GLU A 8 -22.87 6.12 -37.95
N SER A 9 -23.00 7.41 -37.65
CA SER A 9 -24.11 8.23 -37.12
C SER A 9 -25.51 7.66 -36.78
N ARG A 10 -26.13 8.38 -35.82
CA ARG A 10 -27.57 8.65 -35.52
C ARG A 10 -28.19 7.75 -34.43
N GLY A 11 -28.92 8.25 -33.44
CA GLY A 11 -29.36 9.59 -33.07
C GLY A 11 -30.43 9.48 -31.97
N ALA A 12 -30.60 10.51 -31.14
CA ALA A 12 -31.83 10.72 -30.36
C ALA A 12 -31.83 12.16 -29.84
N GLY A 13 -32.72 12.99 -30.39
CA GLY A 13 -33.21 14.17 -29.69
C GLY A 13 -34.39 13.76 -28.80
N ASN A 14 -34.56 14.41 -27.65
CA ASN A 14 -35.84 15.02 -27.34
C ASN A 14 -35.68 16.12 -26.29
N SER A 15 -36.41 17.19 -26.56
CA SER A 15 -36.62 18.42 -25.79
C SER A 15 -37.24 18.20 -24.41
N PHE A 16 -36.87 19.02 -23.42
CA PHE A 16 -37.81 19.49 -22.40
C PHE A 16 -37.50 20.93 -21.97
N ARG A 17 -38.55 21.74 -21.95
CA ARG A 17 -38.63 23.17 -21.63
C ARG A 17 -38.74 23.42 -20.12
N ASP A 18 -38.16 24.53 -19.69
CA ASP A 18 -38.64 25.57 -18.75
C ASP A 18 -39.60 25.21 -17.60
N ASN A 19 -39.23 25.54 -16.35
CA ASN A 19 -39.80 26.71 -15.64
C ASN A 19 -39.24 26.93 -14.22
N VAL A 20 -39.25 28.20 -13.85
CA VAL A 20 -38.80 28.85 -12.61
C VAL A 20 -39.99 29.15 -11.68
N PHE A 21 -39.70 29.41 -10.39
CA PHE A 21 -40.49 30.01 -9.30
C PHE A 21 -41.18 29.02 -8.34
N SER A 22 -40.77 28.91 -7.06
CA SER A 22 -40.84 29.86 -5.91
C SER A 22 -42.17 29.79 -5.18
N ASP A 23 -42.13 29.39 -3.90
CA ASP A 23 -42.49 30.26 -2.76
C ASP A 23 -42.90 29.39 -1.55
N LYS A 24 -42.14 29.50 -0.44
CA LYS A 24 -42.62 29.55 0.97
C LYS A 24 -41.44 29.97 1.84
N GLY A 25 -41.46 31.23 2.26
CA GLY A 25 -40.44 31.83 3.11
C GLY A 25 -40.29 31.18 4.49
N ILE A 26 -39.04 30.99 4.89
CA ILE A 26 -38.59 30.82 6.28
C ILE A 26 -37.29 31.62 6.42
N PRO A 27 -37.14 32.51 7.42
CA PRO A 27 -35.91 33.27 7.60
C PRO A 27 -34.86 32.41 8.31
N LEU A 28 -33.88 31.88 7.56
CA LEU A 28 -32.70 31.27 8.17
C LEU A 28 -31.66 32.36 8.48
N LYS A 29 -31.76 32.87 9.70
CA LYS A 29 -30.69 33.58 10.41
C LYS A 29 -29.47 32.63 10.53
N ASN A 30 -28.28 33.24 10.54
CA ASN A 30 -26.96 32.64 10.78
C ASN A 30 -26.40 31.76 9.65
N ARG A 31 -25.87 32.41 8.62
CA ARG A 31 -24.89 31.77 7.73
C ARG A 31 -23.53 31.75 8.46
N LEU A 32 -23.37 30.79 9.37
CA LEU A 32 -22.07 30.39 9.89
C LEU A 32 -21.22 29.93 8.71
N HIS A 33 -20.09 30.60 8.49
CA HIS A 33 -19.04 30.12 7.61
C HIS A 33 -18.65 28.69 8.00
N PRO A 34 -18.41 27.75 7.07
CA PRO A 34 -17.68 26.56 7.44
C PRO A 34 -16.31 27.03 7.95
N ALA A 35 -16.08 26.83 9.24
CA ALA A 35 -14.75 27.01 9.82
C ALA A 35 -13.75 26.24 8.95
N ARG A 36 -12.60 26.87 8.64
CA ARG A 36 -11.43 26.15 8.12
C ARG A 36 -11.28 24.87 8.93
N PRO A 37 -10.96 23.71 8.32
CA PRO A 37 -10.57 22.56 9.12
C PRO A 37 -9.40 23.01 9.99
N GLU A 38 -9.62 23.01 11.30
CA GLU A 38 -8.57 23.23 12.27
C GLU A 38 -7.46 22.24 11.93
N SER A 39 -6.23 22.74 11.87
CA SER A 39 -5.03 21.94 11.68
C SER A 39 -5.11 20.74 12.62
N VAL A 40 -5.29 19.55 12.07
CA VAL A 40 -5.17 18.30 12.82
C VAL A 40 -3.76 18.30 13.39
N SER A 41 -3.66 18.62 14.68
CA SER A 41 -2.41 18.52 15.40
C SER A 41 -2.06 17.04 15.37
N LEU A 42 -1.01 16.70 14.61
CA LEU A 42 -0.37 15.40 14.66
C LEU A 42 -0.01 15.15 16.12
N VAL A 43 -0.83 14.37 16.82
CA VAL A 43 -0.45 13.81 18.11
C VAL A 43 0.73 12.92 17.79
N GLN A 44 1.94 13.43 18.02
CA GLN A 44 3.16 12.67 17.83
C GLN A 44 3.05 11.44 18.76
N PRO A 45 3.09 10.21 18.22
CA PRO A 45 3.00 9.05 19.07
C PRO A 45 4.18 9.04 20.04
N LYS A 46 3.88 8.64 21.28
CA LYS A 46 4.74 8.55 22.48
C LYS A 46 6.11 7.88 22.29
N LEU A 47 6.40 7.36 21.10
CA LEU A 47 7.62 6.64 20.75
C LEU A 47 8.77 7.56 20.29
N ALA A 48 8.49 8.81 19.93
CA ALA A 48 9.48 9.71 19.31
C ALA A 48 10.70 10.06 20.19
N ASN A 49 10.64 9.80 21.52
CA ASN A 49 11.69 10.19 22.47
C ASN A 49 12.31 9.01 23.25
N SER A 50 12.12 7.76 22.80
CA SER A 50 12.86 6.62 23.39
C SER A 50 14.22 6.45 22.68
N PRO A 51 15.33 6.18 23.40
CA PRO A 51 16.58 5.75 22.77
C PRO A 51 16.43 4.47 21.92
N ASP A 52 15.33 3.72 22.07
CA ASP A 52 14.94 2.58 21.22
C ASP A 52 14.28 2.97 19.89
N ALA A 53 13.93 4.25 19.67
CA ALA A 53 13.31 4.70 18.42
C ALA A 53 14.24 4.57 17.21
N ASN A 54 15.56 4.47 17.44
CA ASN A 54 16.61 4.32 16.43
C ASN A 54 16.83 2.88 15.95
N ASN A 55 15.80 2.02 16.01
CA ASN A 55 15.91 0.68 15.44
C ASN A 55 14.57 0.10 14.98
N CYS A 56 13.71 0.95 14.40
CA CYS A 56 12.38 0.58 13.93
C CYS A 56 12.34 0.53 12.41
N PHE A 57 11.78 -0.53 11.84
CA PHE A 57 11.46 -0.58 10.41
C PHE A 57 10.16 -1.35 10.18
N VAL A 58 9.59 -1.20 8.98
CA VAL A 58 8.39 -1.95 8.58
C VAL A 58 8.72 -2.74 7.32
N ALA A 59 8.56 -4.05 7.36
CA ALA A 59 8.56 -4.86 6.15
C ALA A 59 7.16 -4.86 5.54
N ILE A 60 7.09 -4.72 4.21
CA ILE A 60 5.84 -4.75 3.48
C ILE A 60 5.90 -5.76 2.35
N ASP A 61 4.71 -6.18 1.93
CA ASP A 61 4.50 -6.99 0.73
C ASP A 61 3.12 -6.64 0.13
N PHE A 62 3.11 -6.23 -1.13
CA PHE A 62 1.88 -5.96 -1.89
C PHE A 62 1.50 -7.11 -2.81
N GLU A 63 0.21 -7.40 -2.86
CA GLU A 63 -0.38 -8.23 -3.92
C GLU A 63 -1.17 -7.33 -4.87
N THR A 64 -1.04 -7.53 -6.18
CA THR A 64 -1.68 -6.71 -7.22
C THR A 64 -2.74 -7.48 -7.98
N ALA A 65 -3.84 -6.81 -8.35
CA ALA A 65 -4.93 -7.43 -9.10
C ALA A 65 -4.57 -7.58 -10.60
N ASP A 66 -3.96 -6.56 -11.18
CA ASP A 66 -3.67 -6.45 -12.61
C ASP A 66 -2.28 -5.86 -12.89
N TYR A 67 -1.94 -5.66 -14.16
CA TYR A 67 -0.64 -5.13 -14.59
C TYR A 67 -0.43 -3.65 -14.24
N GLY A 68 -1.48 -2.93 -13.84
CA GLY A 68 -1.40 -1.54 -13.40
C GLY A 68 -0.75 -1.46 -12.02
N PRO A 69 0.22 -0.55 -11.79
CA PRO A 69 0.90 -0.44 -10.51
C PRO A 69 0.00 0.09 -9.38
N ASP A 70 -1.11 0.76 -9.69
CA ASP A 70 -2.11 1.22 -8.73
C ASP A 70 -3.16 0.14 -8.37
N SER A 71 -2.93 -1.12 -8.77
CA SER A 71 -3.89 -2.22 -8.62
C SER A 71 -3.74 -3.04 -7.34
N ALA A 72 -3.08 -2.50 -6.31
CA ALA A 72 -2.92 -3.19 -5.03
C ALA A 72 -4.29 -3.71 -4.55
N CYS A 73 -4.35 -5.02 -4.30
CA CYS A 73 -5.54 -5.71 -3.80
C CYS A 73 -5.34 -6.27 -2.40
N SER A 74 -4.11 -6.24 -1.90
CA SER A 74 -3.75 -6.57 -0.53
C SER A 74 -2.41 -5.93 -0.17
N VAL A 75 -2.22 -5.63 1.11
CA VAL A 75 -0.92 -5.26 1.67
C VAL A 75 -0.74 -5.86 3.05
N ALA A 76 0.42 -6.47 3.28
CA ALA A 76 0.87 -6.83 4.62
C ALA A 76 1.91 -5.84 5.12
N LEU A 77 1.87 -5.52 6.42
CA LEU A 77 2.86 -4.69 7.11
C LEU A 77 3.31 -5.41 8.38
N VAL A 78 4.60 -5.64 8.50
CA VAL A 78 5.25 -6.26 9.66
C VAL A 78 6.18 -5.26 10.29
N ARG A 79 5.83 -4.79 11.49
CA ARG A 79 6.60 -3.79 12.23
C ARG A 79 7.63 -4.48 13.11
N VAL A 80 8.86 -4.02 13.00
CA VAL A 80 10.01 -4.54 13.75
C VAL A 80 10.61 -3.43 14.59
N LEU A 81 10.86 -3.72 15.86
CA LEU A 81 11.58 -2.85 16.79
C LEU A 81 12.64 -3.67 17.50
N ASN A 82 13.88 -3.18 17.54
CA ASN A 82 14.98 -3.86 18.24
C ASN A 82 15.14 -5.33 17.81
N ASN A 83 15.09 -5.57 16.49
CA ASN A 83 15.17 -6.89 15.86
C ASN A 83 14.10 -7.89 16.31
N ARG A 84 12.98 -7.41 16.86
CA ARG A 84 11.81 -8.22 17.22
C ARG A 84 10.61 -7.72 16.45
N ILE A 85 9.85 -8.65 15.87
CA ILE A 85 8.54 -8.32 15.31
C ILE A 85 7.62 -7.96 16.47
N ILE A 86 7.04 -6.77 16.43
CA ILE A 86 6.17 -6.24 17.49
C ILE A 86 4.72 -6.08 17.05
N ASP A 87 4.46 -6.07 15.75
CA ASP A 87 3.12 -5.95 15.19
C ASP A 87 3.07 -6.50 13.76
N LYS A 88 1.92 -7.01 13.37
CA LYS A 88 1.64 -7.58 12.05
C LYS A 88 0.21 -7.21 11.67
N VAL A 89 0.01 -6.64 10.50
CA VAL A 89 -1.32 -6.34 9.97
C VAL A 89 -1.40 -6.69 8.49
N HIS A 90 -2.58 -7.09 8.07
CA HIS A 90 -2.92 -7.40 6.69
C HIS A 90 -4.21 -6.69 6.34
N PHE A 91 -4.23 -6.03 5.18
CA PHE A 91 -5.42 -5.40 4.64
C PHE A 91 -5.71 -5.97 3.26
N LEU A 92 -6.98 -6.32 3.03
CA LEU A 92 -7.51 -6.39 1.67
C LEU A 92 -7.81 -4.97 1.19
N ILE A 93 -7.63 -4.74 -0.10
CA ILE A 93 -7.77 -3.43 -0.72
C ILE A 93 -8.68 -3.59 -1.93
N ARG A 94 -9.67 -2.71 -2.05
CA ARG A 94 -10.47 -2.60 -3.27
C ARG A 94 -9.69 -1.78 -4.31
N PRO A 95 -9.16 -2.40 -5.38
CA PRO A 95 -8.43 -1.67 -6.41
C PRO A 95 -9.37 -0.81 -7.27
N PRO A 96 -8.84 0.18 -8.01
CA PRO A 96 -9.64 1.08 -8.85
C PRO A 96 -10.33 0.38 -10.03
N ARG A 97 -9.92 -0.85 -10.36
CA ARG A 97 -10.46 -1.64 -11.47
C ARG A 97 -10.93 -3.01 -10.97
N ARG A 98 -11.91 -3.60 -11.67
CA ARG A 98 -12.47 -4.91 -11.33
C ARG A 98 -11.69 -6.10 -11.90
N THR A 99 -10.73 -5.83 -12.77
CA THR A 99 -9.94 -6.84 -13.48
C THR A 99 -8.96 -7.51 -12.53
N PHE A 100 -8.93 -8.85 -12.54
CA PHE A 100 -7.98 -9.64 -11.78
C PHE A 100 -7.35 -10.69 -12.69
N VAL A 101 -6.05 -10.60 -12.91
CA VAL A 101 -5.28 -11.56 -13.74
C VAL A 101 -4.31 -12.39 -12.90
N PHE A 102 -3.98 -11.95 -11.69
CA PHE A 102 -3.02 -12.59 -10.79
C PHE A 102 -3.66 -13.44 -9.67
N THR A 103 -4.98 -13.66 -9.72
CA THR A 103 -5.70 -14.53 -8.76
C THR A 103 -5.03 -15.90 -8.55
N TYR A 104 -4.38 -16.46 -9.58
CA TYR A 104 -3.71 -17.76 -9.50
C TYR A 104 -2.45 -17.76 -8.63
N LEU A 105 -1.85 -16.59 -8.34
CA LEU A 105 -0.67 -16.46 -7.49
C LEU A 105 -1.06 -16.46 -6.01
N HIS A 106 -1.94 -15.53 -5.62
CA HIS A 106 -2.23 -15.22 -4.22
C HIS A 106 -3.68 -15.55 -3.80
N GLY A 107 -4.53 -16.03 -4.72
CA GLY A 107 -5.91 -16.43 -4.45
C GLY A 107 -6.92 -15.29 -4.27
N ILE A 108 -6.50 -14.02 -4.39
CA ILE A 108 -7.37 -12.84 -4.22
C ILE A 108 -8.07 -12.54 -5.54
N SER A 109 -9.36 -12.24 -5.48
CA SER A 109 -10.21 -11.94 -6.64
C SER A 109 -11.18 -10.80 -6.29
N TRP A 110 -11.85 -10.23 -7.30
CA TRP A 110 -12.80 -9.13 -7.07
C TRP A 110 -13.85 -9.45 -6.00
N LYS A 111 -14.36 -10.70 -5.91
CA LYS A 111 -15.34 -11.10 -4.88
C LYS A 111 -14.82 -10.95 -3.46
N HIS A 112 -13.51 -11.05 -3.23
CA HIS A 112 -12.90 -10.89 -1.91
C HIS A 112 -12.80 -9.41 -1.53
N VAL A 113 -12.59 -8.52 -2.51
CA VAL A 113 -12.25 -7.11 -2.25
C VAL A 113 -13.35 -6.11 -2.61
N ALA A 114 -14.47 -6.57 -3.19
CA ALA A 114 -15.52 -5.69 -3.72
C ALA A 114 -16.12 -4.74 -2.67
N ASN A 115 -16.15 -5.17 -1.40
CA ASN A 115 -16.69 -4.41 -0.28
C ASN A 115 -15.58 -3.94 0.69
N GLU A 116 -14.32 -4.15 0.34
CA GLU A 116 -13.19 -3.72 1.16
C GLU A 116 -12.89 -2.23 0.95
N PRO A 117 -12.19 -1.60 1.89
CA PRO A 117 -11.71 -0.23 1.73
C PRO A 117 -10.81 -0.07 0.49
N THR A 118 -10.89 1.08 -0.15
CA THR A 118 -9.89 1.52 -1.13
C THR A 118 -8.57 1.86 -0.46
N PHE A 119 -7.49 1.97 -1.24
CA PHE A 119 -6.19 2.40 -0.72
C PHE A 119 -6.27 3.77 -0.01
N GLY A 120 -7.08 4.69 -0.55
CA GLY A 120 -7.31 6.01 0.03
C GLY A 120 -7.93 5.95 1.42
N GLU A 121 -8.92 5.06 1.61
CA GLU A 121 -9.62 4.87 2.88
C GLU A 121 -8.72 4.19 3.94
N LEU A 122 -7.79 3.32 3.52
CA LEU A 122 -6.82 2.67 4.42
C LEU A 122 -5.65 3.55 4.80
N TRP A 123 -5.46 4.69 4.14
CA TRP A 123 -4.27 5.51 4.30
C TRP A 123 -3.93 5.93 5.74
N PRO A 124 -4.91 6.33 6.58
CA PRO A 124 -4.63 6.64 7.99
C PRO A 124 -4.07 5.42 8.75
N HIS A 125 -4.57 4.22 8.48
CA HIS A 125 -4.10 3.00 9.12
C HIS A 125 -2.70 2.60 8.65
N ILE A 126 -2.42 2.73 7.35
CA ILE A 126 -1.09 2.45 6.77
C ILE A 126 -0.04 3.41 7.36
N THR A 127 -0.34 4.70 7.40
CA THR A 127 0.60 5.72 7.91
C THR A 127 0.84 5.60 9.41
N GLU A 128 -0.16 5.21 10.20
CA GLU A 128 0.00 4.90 11.61
C GLU A 128 1.04 3.78 11.82
N LYS A 129 1.00 2.72 11.01
CA LYS A 129 1.97 1.61 11.10
C LYS A 129 3.39 2.00 10.68
N LEU A 130 3.51 2.92 9.74
CA LEU A 130 4.79 3.46 9.27
C LEU A 130 5.39 4.51 10.23
N ALA A 131 4.61 5.04 11.16
CA ALA A 131 5.06 6.11 12.05
C ALA A 131 6.28 5.67 12.89
N GLY A 132 7.33 6.49 12.84
CA GLY A 132 8.59 6.25 13.55
C GLY A 132 9.46 5.14 12.97
N ALA A 133 9.10 4.54 11.82
CA ALA A 133 10.01 3.65 11.11
C ALA A 133 11.12 4.45 10.41
N GLU A 134 12.34 3.91 10.38
CA GLU A 134 13.48 4.51 9.68
C GLU A 134 13.48 4.20 8.19
N PHE A 135 12.95 3.02 7.82
CA PHE A 135 12.86 2.57 6.44
C PHE A 135 11.74 1.54 6.26
N ILE A 136 11.39 1.32 4.99
CA ILE A 136 10.50 0.24 4.56
C ILE A 136 11.34 -0.88 3.94
N ALA A 137 11.17 -2.12 4.38
CA ALA A 137 11.81 -3.28 3.79
C ALA A 137 10.85 -4.00 2.84
N ALA A 138 11.36 -4.45 1.69
CA ALA A 138 10.58 -5.27 0.76
C ALA A 138 11.49 -6.23 -0.02
N HIS A 139 10.95 -7.38 -0.44
CA HIS A 139 11.69 -8.33 -1.27
C HIS A 139 11.51 -7.95 -2.74
N ASN A 140 12.60 -7.54 -3.39
CA ASN A 140 12.54 -6.83 -4.68
C ASN A 140 11.84 -5.46 -4.57
N ALA A 141 12.25 -4.65 -3.59
CA ALA A 141 11.63 -3.38 -3.21
C ALA A 141 11.32 -2.36 -4.33
N ALA A 142 11.92 -2.48 -5.52
CA ALA A 142 11.53 -1.64 -6.66
C ALA A 142 10.07 -1.87 -7.07
N PHE A 143 9.57 -3.10 -6.96
CA PHE A 143 8.18 -3.47 -7.23
C PHE A 143 7.23 -2.86 -6.19
N ASP A 144 7.39 -3.19 -4.91
CA ASP A 144 6.51 -2.66 -3.86
C ASP A 144 6.53 -1.14 -3.79
N ARG A 145 7.69 -0.53 -4.01
CA ARG A 145 7.79 0.92 -4.09
C ARG A 145 7.00 1.48 -5.27
N SER A 146 7.03 0.86 -6.45
CA SER A 146 6.25 1.36 -7.59
C SER A 146 4.74 1.25 -7.33
N VAL A 147 4.30 0.15 -6.72
CA VAL A 147 2.90 -0.08 -6.33
C VAL A 147 2.45 0.96 -5.31
N PHE A 148 3.22 1.14 -4.24
CA PHE A 148 2.92 2.10 -3.18
C PHE A 148 2.80 3.52 -3.76
N MET A 149 3.79 3.97 -4.54
CA MET A 149 3.79 5.32 -5.12
C MET A 149 2.60 5.53 -6.07
N ALA A 150 2.26 4.54 -6.91
CA ALA A 150 1.13 4.62 -7.82
C ALA A 150 -0.21 4.67 -7.08
N CYS A 151 -0.38 3.86 -6.04
CA CYS A 151 -1.58 3.90 -5.20
C CYS A 151 -1.76 5.27 -4.51
N CYS A 152 -0.67 5.85 -3.99
CA CYS A 152 -0.70 7.21 -3.43
C CYS A 152 -1.08 8.23 -4.50
N GLN A 153 -0.49 8.15 -5.69
CA GLN A 153 -0.78 9.05 -6.80
C GLN A 153 -2.25 8.97 -7.24
N THR A 154 -2.78 7.78 -7.46
CA THR A 154 -4.19 7.55 -7.85
C THR A 154 -5.16 8.08 -6.79
N ALA A 155 -4.81 7.95 -5.50
CA ALA A 155 -5.63 8.44 -4.40
C ALA A 155 -5.38 9.92 -4.03
N ALA A 156 -4.51 10.63 -4.76
CA ALA A 156 -4.08 12.00 -4.47
C ALA A 156 -3.50 12.18 -3.03
N LEU A 157 -2.74 11.20 -2.57
CA LEU A 157 -2.12 11.16 -1.25
C LEU A 157 -0.62 11.49 -1.29
N PRO A 158 -0.06 12.07 -0.22
CA PRO A 158 1.37 12.25 -0.09
C PRO A 158 2.05 10.86 0.09
N PRO A 159 3.03 10.49 -0.75
CA PRO A 159 3.74 9.23 -0.57
C PRO A 159 4.61 9.24 0.69
N PRO A 160 4.94 8.07 1.27
CA PRO A 160 5.86 8.00 2.40
C PRO A 160 7.26 8.49 1.99
N VAL A 161 7.87 9.31 2.85
CA VAL A 161 9.24 9.83 2.65
C VAL A 161 10.33 8.85 3.11
N LEU A 162 9.94 7.63 3.50
CA LEU A 162 10.85 6.62 4.02
C LEU A 162 11.68 5.99 2.90
N PRO A 163 12.99 5.76 3.12
CA PRO A 163 13.80 4.99 2.19
C PRO A 163 13.33 3.53 2.14
N PHE A 164 13.56 2.88 0.99
CA PHE A 164 13.28 1.46 0.80
C PHE A 164 14.56 0.63 0.85
N GLN A 165 14.56 -0.41 1.67
CA GLN A 165 15.62 -1.39 1.78
C GLN A 165 15.22 -2.68 1.06
N CYS A 166 15.97 -3.04 0.01
CA CYS A 166 15.71 -4.26 -0.76
C CYS A 166 16.39 -5.47 -0.13
N THR A 167 15.61 -6.48 0.29
CA THR A 167 16.16 -7.68 0.93
C THR A 167 16.90 -8.62 -0.03
N VAL A 168 16.60 -8.58 -1.33
CA VAL A 168 17.42 -9.26 -2.36
C VAL A 168 18.85 -8.73 -2.36
N ARG A 169 18.99 -7.39 -2.37
CA ARG A 169 20.30 -6.73 -2.36
C ARG A 169 21.02 -6.96 -1.03
N LEU A 170 20.28 -6.91 0.07
CA LEU A 170 20.81 -7.20 1.40
C LEU A 170 21.34 -8.63 1.48
N ALA A 171 20.56 -9.61 1.04
CA ALA A 171 20.95 -11.02 1.10
C ALA A 171 22.19 -11.33 0.25
N ARG A 172 22.27 -10.77 -0.96
CA ARG A 172 23.46 -10.85 -1.81
C ARG A 172 24.69 -10.24 -1.14
N LYS A 173 24.54 -9.07 -0.52
CA LYS A 173 25.65 -8.38 0.12
C LYS A 173 26.14 -9.11 1.38
N THR A 174 25.22 -9.61 2.20
CA THR A 174 25.56 -10.23 3.49
C THR A 174 26.07 -11.66 3.33
N TRP A 175 25.45 -12.47 2.48
CA TRP A 175 25.76 -13.91 2.40
C TRP A 175 26.25 -14.37 1.01
N ASN A 176 26.56 -13.44 0.11
CA ASN A 176 27.07 -13.72 -1.24
C ASN A 176 26.20 -14.72 -2.05
N LEU A 177 24.87 -14.69 -1.85
CA LEU A 177 23.96 -15.63 -2.49
C LEU A 177 23.82 -15.35 -4.00
N ARG A 178 24.11 -16.34 -4.84
CA ARG A 178 23.90 -16.24 -6.30
C ARG A 178 22.41 -16.11 -6.64
N HIS A 179 21.57 -16.92 -6.00
CA HIS A 179 20.12 -16.88 -6.12
C HIS A 179 19.52 -16.28 -4.86
N ALA A 180 18.80 -15.17 -5.01
CA ALA A 180 18.24 -14.42 -3.89
C ALA A 180 16.75 -14.12 -4.08
N ASN A 181 16.01 -15.07 -4.68
CA ASN A 181 14.55 -15.08 -4.58
C ASN A 181 14.14 -15.45 -3.15
N LEU A 182 12.93 -15.08 -2.75
CA LEU A 182 12.50 -15.18 -1.36
C LEU A 182 12.61 -16.62 -0.82
N PRO A 183 12.13 -17.67 -1.51
CA PRO A 183 12.28 -19.04 -1.05
C PRO A 183 13.74 -19.48 -0.85
N SER A 184 14.65 -19.08 -1.74
CA SER A 184 16.06 -19.45 -1.65
C SER A 184 16.72 -18.81 -0.43
N VAL A 185 16.45 -17.53 -0.18
CA VAL A 185 17.00 -16.83 0.99
C VAL A 185 16.40 -17.40 2.28
N CYS A 186 15.09 -17.68 2.30
CA CYS A 186 14.42 -18.27 3.47
C CYS A 186 14.99 -19.64 3.80
N THR A 187 15.18 -20.50 2.79
CA THR A 187 15.81 -21.82 2.95
C THR A 187 17.21 -21.71 3.53
N TYR A 188 18.03 -20.80 2.99
CA TYR A 188 19.40 -20.58 3.47
C TYR A 188 19.45 -20.11 4.94
N LEU A 189 18.52 -19.24 5.35
CA LEU A 189 18.45 -18.68 6.70
C LEU A 189 17.61 -19.51 7.69
N GLY A 190 16.96 -20.58 7.25
CA GLY A 190 16.03 -21.36 8.08
C GLY A 190 14.75 -20.60 8.46
N ILE A 191 14.32 -19.64 7.64
CA ILE A 191 13.10 -18.85 7.85
C ILE A 191 11.89 -19.61 7.28
N PRO A 192 10.82 -19.85 8.05
CA PRO A 192 9.59 -20.44 7.52
C PRO A 192 8.94 -19.55 6.46
N LEU A 193 8.45 -20.15 5.37
CA LEU A 193 7.81 -19.44 4.27
C LEU A 193 6.60 -20.22 3.74
N LYS A 194 5.43 -19.59 3.77
CA LYS A 194 4.28 -19.96 2.96
C LYS A 194 4.18 -18.98 1.81
N HIS A 195 4.78 -19.34 0.67
CA HIS A 195 4.96 -18.41 -0.44
C HIS A 195 3.62 -17.94 -1.05
N HIS A 196 3.53 -16.66 -1.43
CA HIS A 196 2.33 -15.98 -1.92
C HIS A 196 1.23 -15.79 -0.87
N ASP A 197 1.61 -15.85 0.41
CA ASP A 197 0.83 -15.33 1.53
C ASP A 197 1.49 -14.02 1.97
N ALA A 198 0.82 -12.89 1.71
CA ALA A 198 1.41 -11.57 1.91
C ALA A 198 2.01 -11.36 3.31
N VAL A 199 1.36 -11.90 4.35
CA VAL A 199 1.87 -11.83 5.73
C VAL A 199 3.13 -12.68 5.88
N SER A 200 3.11 -13.93 5.39
CA SER A 200 4.30 -14.78 5.42
C SER A 200 5.48 -14.18 4.64
N ASP A 201 5.22 -13.56 3.49
CA ASP A 201 6.26 -12.98 2.63
C ASP A 201 6.84 -11.70 3.28
N ALA A 202 6.00 -10.84 3.87
CA ALA A 202 6.44 -9.68 4.66
C ALA A 202 7.21 -10.08 5.93
N GLU A 203 6.79 -11.14 6.63
CA GLU A 203 7.52 -11.68 7.78
C GLU A 203 8.88 -12.23 7.41
N ALA A 204 8.96 -12.94 6.28
CA ALA A 204 10.22 -13.43 5.75
C ALA A 204 11.17 -12.27 5.38
N CYS A 205 10.63 -11.22 4.77
CA CYS A 205 11.36 -9.99 4.49
C CYS A 205 11.93 -9.36 5.78
N ALA A 206 11.11 -9.25 6.83
CA ALA A 206 11.56 -8.79 8.16
C ALA A 206 12.67 -9.70 8.74
N GLY A 207 12.48 -11.02 8.67
CA GLY A 207 13.45 -12.00 9.14
C GLY A 207 14.81 -11.89 8.45
N ILE A 208 14.84 -11.61 7.14
CA ILE A 208 16.09 -11.38 6.40
C ILE A 208 16.82 -10.15 6.91
N VAL A 209 16.12 -9.04 7.17
CA VAL A 209 16.72 -7.83 7.72
C VAL A 209 17.29 -8.08 9.12
N ILE A 210 16.52 -8.76 9.97
CA ILE A 210 16.95 -9.14 11.33
C ILE A 210 18.20 -10.01 11.29
N ALA A 211 18.20 -11.07 10.50
CA ALA A 211 19.33 -11.98 10.36
C ALA A 211 20.59 -11.25 9.85
N SER A 212 20.42 -10.33 8.89
CA SER A 212 21.52 -9.53 8.36
C SER A 212 22.14 -8.62 9.42
N ARG A 213 21.32 -7.96 10.25
CA ARG A 213 21.78 -7.11 11.36
C ARG A 213 22.53 -7.91 12.43
N LEU A 214 22.02 -9.09 12.79
CA LEU A 214 22.68 -9.97 13.76
C LEU A 214 24.02 -10.49 13.22
N HIS A 215 24.10 -10.80 11.93
CA HIS A 215 25.33 -11.24 11.29
C HIS A 215 26.43 -10.16 11.28
N MET A 216 26.09 -8.89 11.08
CA MET A 216 27.08 -7.80 11.08
C MET A 216 27.59 -7.43 12.49
N ASN A 217 26.87 -7.81 13.53
CA ASN A 217 27.21 -7.53 14.92
C ASN A 217 27.91 -8.71 15.62
N SER A 218 28.16 -9.81 14.89
CA SER A 218 28.85 -11.02 15.36
C SER A 218 30.29 -11.02 14.89
#